data_AF-A0A8C8C7D0-F1
#
_entry.id   AF-A0A8C8C7D0-F1
#
_cell.length_a   1.000
_cell.length_b   1.000
_cell.length_c   1.000
_cell.angle_alpha   90.00
_cell.angle_beta   90.00
_cell.angle_gamma   90.00
#
_symmetry.space_group_name_H-M   'P 1'
#
loop_
_entity.id
_entity.type
_entity.pdbx_description
1 polymer ?
#
loop_
_entity_poly.entity_id
_entity_poly.type
_entity_poly.pdbx_seq_one_letter_code
_entity_poly.pdbx_strand_id
1 'polypeptide(L)'
;AFQEQLEATEGELHGIEARLEALPVRLHDCPRGDPPIPVPYDPTFLNATHASLLVVQDHKPNRASRVAVTVLSGSDGKRVPFVLKSTDTIGKLQRRFLQKRPDLTGSLNLAYNGKPVQRHQSLGELGVKNGATFITFLRCLGG
;
A
#
# COMPACT_ATOMS: atom_id res chain seq x y z
N ALA A 1 6.36 -37.53 56.33
CA ALA A 1 7.59 -37.19 55.59
C ALA A 1 7.39 -35.77 55.07
N PHE A 2 7.83 -34.74 55.81
CA PHE A 2 9.19 -34.18 55.83
C PHE A 2 9.62 -33.80 54.39
N GLN A 3 9.62 -32.50 54.03
CA GLN A 3 10.72 -31.52 54.24
C GLN A 3 11.94 -31.91 53.36
N GLU A 4 12.59 -31.08 52.54
CA GLU A 4 13.33 -29.83 52.81
C GLU A 4 14.00 -29.44 51.44
N GLN A 5 13.92 -28.17 50.98
CA GLN A 5 15.01 -27.17 50.87
C GLN A 5 16.07 -27.38 49.76
N LEU A 6 16.19 -26.40 48.84
CA LEU A 6 17.27 -25.38 48.67
C LEU A 6 18.58 -25.92 48.12
N GLU A 7 19.05 -25.36 47.00
CA GLU A 7 20.22 -24.47 47.02
C GLU A 7 20.33 -23.67 45.72
N ALA A 8 20.63 -22.37 45.87
CA ALA A 8 20.96 -21.44 44.81
C ALA A 8 22.46 -21.52 44.52
N THR A 9 22.86 -21.31 43.26
CA THR A 9 24.22 -20.84 42.95
C THR A 9 24.13 -19.64 42.03
N GLU A 10 24.75 -18.56 42.52
CA GLU A 10 24.92 -17.25 41.93
C GLU A 10 25.87 -17.32 40.72
N GLY A 11 25.68 -16.44 39.75
CA GLY A 11 26.53 -16.40 38.56
C GLY A 11 26.21 -15.25 37.62
N GLU A 12 26.58 -14.05 38.07
CA GLU A 12 27.11 -12.93 37.28
C GLU A 12 26.27 -12.29 36.16
N LEU A 13 25.96 -11.02 36.40
CA LEU A 13 25.49 -10.02 35.45
C LEU A 13 26.45 -9.89 34.25
N HIS A 14 25.91 -9.99 33.04
CA HIS A 14 26.41 -9.15 31.94
C HIS A 14 25.27 -8.76 31.02
N GLY A 15 25.01 -7.46 30.96
CA GLY A 15 24.08 -6.86 30.03
C GLY A 15 24.51 -7.15 28.60
N ILE A 16 23.68 -7.87 27.87
CA ILE A 16 23.73 -7.90 26.41
C ILE A 16 23.01 -6.65 25.92
N GLU A 17 23.72 -5.53 25.97
CA GLU A 17 23.45 -4.38 25.12
C GLU A 17 23.54 -4.90 23.68
N ALA A 18 22.38 -5.11 23.06
CA ALA A 18 22.27 -5.49 21.65
C ALA A 18 22.72 -4.29 20.82
N ARG A 19 24.04 -4.14 20.71
CA ARG A 19 24.70 -3.25 19.79
C ARG A 19 24.31 -3.72 18.39
N LEU A 20 23.48 -2.92 17.73
CA LEU A 20 23.09 -3.11 16.34
C LEU A 20 24.35 -2.87 15.49
N GLU A 21 25.22 -3.87 15.41
CA GLU A 21 26.38 -3.87 14.52
C GLU A 21 25.81 -3.86 13.09
N ALA A 22 25.73 -2.66 12.51
CA ALA A 22 25.41 -2.47 11.12
C ALA A 22 26.47 -3.21 10.29
N LEU A 23 26.05 -4.28 9.60
CA LEU A 23 26.90 -4.99 8.66
C LEU A 23 27.49 -3.98 7.67
N PRO A 24 28.82 -3.98 7.42
CA PRO A 24 29.41 -3.06 6.47
C PRO A 24 28.86 -3.38 5.09
N VAL A 25 28.04 -2.46 4.56
CA VAL A 25 27.66 -2.45 3.15
C VAL A 25 28.97 -2.34 2.38
N ARG A 26 29.38 -3.42 1.72
CA ARG A 26 30.46 -3.34 0.75
C ARG A 26 29.98 -2.39 -0.34
N LEU A 27 30.63 -1.24 -0.44
CA LEU A 27 30.47 -0.33 -1.56
C LEU A 27 30.94 -1.10 -2.79
N HIS A 28 30.00 -1.75 -3.48
CA HIS A 28 30.28 -2.31 -4.79
C HIS A 28 30.69 -1.16 -5.68
N ASP A 29 31.84 -1.27 -6.32
CA ASP A 29 32.24 -0.38 -7.40
C ASP A 29 31.11 -0.38 -8.43
N CYS A 30 30.33 0.70 -8.44
CA CYS A 30 29.36 0.90 -9.50
C CYS A 30 30.18 0.94 -10.80
N PRO A 31 29.83 0.15 -11.82
CA PRO A 31 30.52 0.26 -13.10
C PRO A 31 30.47 1.72 -13.51
N ARG A 32 31.65 2.31 -13.72
CA ARG A 32 31.78 3.69 -14.15
C ARG A 32 31.05 3.78 -15.48
N GLY A 33 29.95 4.53 -15.50
CA GLY A 33 29.19 4.77 -16.73
C GLY A 33 30.09 5.36 -17.81
N ASP A 34 29.72 5.15 -19.07
CA ASP A 34 30.46 5.70 -20.20
C ASP A 34 30.66 7.21 -20.03
N PRO A 35 31.81 7.74 -20.48
CA PRO A 35 32.02 9.18 -20.48
C PRO A 35 30.89 9.85 -21.27
N PRO A 36 30.39 11.01 -20.81
CA PRO A 36 29.31 11.70 -21.51
C PRO A 36 29.76 12.01 -22.94
N ILE A 37 28.97 11.54 -23.92
CA ILE A 37 29.19 11.86 -25.32
C ILE A 37 28.97 13.38 -25.48
N PRO A 38 29.92 14.14 -26.05
CA PRO A 38 29.72 15.55 -26.33
C PRO A 38 28.57 15.71 -27.33
N VAL A 39 27.40 16.08 -26.84
CA VAL A 39 26.27 16.45 -27.68
C VAL A 39 26.34 17.97 -27.92
N PRO A 40 26.24 18.44 -29.18
CA PRO A 40 26.12 19.86 -29.46
C PRO A 40 24.95 20.45 -28.68
N TYR A 41 25.21 21.53 -27.95
CA TYR A 41 24.19 22.23 -27.20
C TYR A 41 23.21 22.90 -28.17
N ASP A 42 21.96 22.47 -28.14
CA ASP A 42 20.91 23.10 -28.92
C ASP A 42 20.23 24.21 -28.05
N PRO A 43 20.31 25.49 -28.46
CA PRO A 43 19.76 26.61 -27.70
C PRO A 43 18.23 26.56 -27.59
N THR A 44 17.53 25.72 -28.36
CA THR A 44 16.08 25.52 -28.23
C THR A 44 15.69 24.85 -26.91
N PHE A 45 16.61 24.12 -26.26
CA PHE A 45 16.38 23.54 -24.93
C PHE A 45 16.25 24.60 -23.82
N LEU A 46 16.72 25.84 -24.02
CA LEU A 46 16.52 26.92 -23.05
C LEU A 46 15.05 27.25 -22.82
N ASN A 47 14.23 27.05 -23.85
CA ASN A 47 12.79 27.32 -23.81
C ASN A 47 11.96 26.05 -23.53
N ALA A 48 12.62 24.91 -23.32
CA ALA A 48 11.95 23.67 -22.97
C ALA A 48 11.39 23.77 -21.55
N THR A 49 10.06 23.80 -21.45
CA THR A 49 9.40 23.76 -20.15
C THR A 49 9.43 22.32 -19.63
N HIS A 50 10.29 22.03 -18.65
CA HIS A 50 10.26 20.74 -17.96
C HIS A 50 9.05 20.68 -17.03
N ALA A 51 8.23 19.64 -17.18
CA ALA A 51 7.15 19.37 -16.24
C ALA A 51 7.74 18.73 -14.97
N SER A 52 7.88 19.52 -13.91
CA SER A 52 8.21 18.99 -12.59
C SER A 52 6.93 18.49 -11.91
N LEU A 53 6.85 17.18 -11.64
CA LEU A 53 5.77 16.63 -10.84
C LEU A 53 5.96 17.06 -9.38
N LEU A 54 5.03 17.85 -8.86
CA LEU A 54 4.98 18.16 -7.44
C LEU A 54 4.46 16.94 -6.68
N VAL A 55 5.22 16.48 -5.68
CA VAL A 55 4.71 15.53 -4.69
C VAL A 55 3.57 16.22 -3.95
N VAL A 56 2.35 15.74 -4.17
CA VAL A 56 1.20 16.12 -3.36
C VAL A 56 1.46 15.62 -1.95
N GLN A 57 1.70 16.55 -1.01
CA GLN A 57 1.92 16.20 0.39
C GLN A 57 0.72 15.44 0.94
N ASP A 58 1.06 14.43 1.74
CA ASP A 58 0.18 13.43 2.32
C ASP A 58 -1.09 14.04 2.90
N HIS A 59 -2.23 13.45 2.55
CA HIS A 59 -3.49 13.85 3.16
C HIS A 59 -3.44 13.48 4.64
N LYS A 60 -3.21 14.50 5.49
CA LYS A 60 -3.40 14.40 6.95
C LYS A 60 -4.71 13.63 7.18
N PRO A 61 -4.72 12.48 7.87
CA PRO A 61 -5.86 11.58 7.90
C PRO A 61 -7.08 12.35 8.44
N ASN A 62 -7.97 12.71 7.51
CA ASN A 62 -9.11 13.55 7.83
C ASN A 62 -10.05 12.76 8.72
N ARG A 63 -10.27 13.30 9.93
CA ARG A 63 -11.10 12.77 11.02
C ARG A 63 -12.31 12.02 10.47
N ALA A 64 -12.35 10.70 10.69
CA ALA A 64 -13.48 9.77 10.47
C ALA A 64 -14.60 10.26 9.53
N SER A 65 -14.23 10.75 8.34
CA SER A 65 -15.20 11.33 7.42
C SER A 65 -15.86 10.20 6.65
N ARG A 66 -17.18 10.34 6.43
CA ARG A 66 -17.91 9.38 5.60
C ARG A 66 -17.68 9.72 4.14
N VAL A 67 -17.36 8.70 3.35
CA VAL A 67 -17.11 8.78 1.92
C VAL A 67 -18.16 7.94 1.20
N ALA A 68 -18.87 8.54 0.25
CA ALA A 68 -19.74 7.82 -0.66
C ALA A 68 -18.90 7.27 -1.81
N VAL A 69 -19.01 5.97 -2.07
CA VAL A 69 -18.28 5.26 -3.12
C VAL A 69 -19.25 4.38 -3.89
N THR A 70 -18.93 4.12 -5.16
CA THR A 70 -19.70 3.20 -6.02
C THR A 70 -18.82 2.04 -6.40
N VAL A 71 -19.33 0.81 -6.32
CA VAL A 71 -18.68 -0.36 -6.93
C VAL A 71 -19.39 -0.67 -8.24
N LEU A 72 -18.64 -0.60 -9.33
CA LEU A 72 -19.04 -1.04 -10.66
C LEU A 72 -18.64 -2.51 -10.83
N SER A 73 -19.63 -3.35 -11.08
CA SER A 73 -19.42 -4.74 -11.44
C SER A 73 -18.98 -4.83 -12.90
N GLY A 74 -17.79 -5.37 -13.13
CA GLY A 74 -17.22 -5.54 -14.46
C GLY A 74 -17.90 -6.63 -15.30
N SER A 75 -18.66 -7.55 -14.68
CA SER A 75 -19.33 -8.64 -15.39
C SER A 75 -20.68 -8.22 -15.98
N ASP A 76 -21.48 -7.45 -15.23
CA ASP A 76 -22.85 -7.06 -15.61
C ASP A 76 -23.03 -5.54 -15.77
N GLY A 77 -21.95 -4.76 -15.58
CA GLY A 77 -21.96 -3.30 -15.70
C GLY A 77 -22.77 -2.57 -14.61
N LYS A 78 -23.29 -3.28 -13.61
CA LYS A 78 -24.18 -2.67 -12.61
C LYS A 78 -23.39 -1.93 -11.53
N ARG A 79 -23.96 -0.82 -11.07
CA ARG A 79 -23.37 0.06 -10.06
C ARG A 79 -24.07 -0.11 -8.71
N VAL A 80 -23.30 -0.28 -7.65
CA VAL A 80 -23.82 -0.41 -6.28
C VAL A 80 -23.18 0.65 -5.38
N PRO A 81 -23.97 1.60 -4.83
CA PRO A 81 -23.45 2.64 -3.96
C PRO A 81 -23.28 2.15 -2.50
N PHE A 82 -22.25 2.71 -1.85
CA PHE A 82 -21.92 2.49 -0.44
C PHE A 82 -21.50 3.81 0.22
N VAL A 83 -21.79 3.91 1.52
CA VAL A 83 -21.26 4.98 2.38
C VAL A 83 -20.43 4.32 3.47
N LEU A 84 -19.14 4.68 3.52
CA LEU A 84 -18.13 4.07 4.38
C LEU A 84 -17.33 5.14 5.11
N LYS A 85 -16.63 4.78 6.18
CA LYS A 85 -15.69 5.71 6.84
C LYS A 85 -14.35 5.69 6.11
N SER A 86 -13.60 6.79 6.14
CA SER A 86 -12.22 6.83 5.60
C SER A 86 -11.31 5.76 6.23
N THR A 87 -11.55 5.39 7.48
CA THR A 87 -10.84 4.32 8.21
C THR A 87 -11.28 2.91 7.84
N ASP A 88 -12.38 2.74 7.09
CA ASP A 88 -12.84 1.42 6.68
C ASP A 88 -11.93 0.83 5.60
N THR A 89 -11.71 -0.47 5.69
CA THR A 89 -10.84 -1.20 4.75
C THR A 89 -11.58 -1.63 3.49
N ILE A 90 -10.81 -1.86 2.42
CA ILE A 90 -11.33 -2.45 1.18
C ILE A 90 -11.97 -3.82 1.43
N GLY A 91 -11.45 -4.63 2.34
CA GLY A 91 -12.06 -5.91 2.72
C GLY A 91 -13.48 -5.76 3.28
N LYS A 92 -13.75 -4.68 4.03
CA LYS A 92 -15.10 -4.36 4.51
C LYS A 92 -16.03 -3.98 3.37
N LEU A 93 -15.54 -3.20 2.39
CA LEU A 93 -16.29 -2.85 1.18
C LEU A 93 -16.63 -4.10 0.36
N GLN A 94 -15.66 -4.98 0.12
CA GLN A 94 -15.87 -6.25 -0.59
C GLN A 94 -16.94 -7.11 0.08
N ARG A 95 -16.86 -7.26 1.42
CA ARG A 95 -17.86 -8.04 2.17
C ARG A 95 -19.26 -7.45 2.03
N ARG A 96 -19.41 -6.13 2.16
CA ARG A 96 -20.71 -5.45 1.98
C ARG A 96 -21.24 -5.55 0.56
N PHE A 97 -20.35 -5.55 -0.43
CA PHE A 97 -20.74 -5.73 -1.81
C PHE A 97 -21.24 -7.15 -2.08
N LEU A 98 -20.53 -8.18 -1.61
CA LEU A 98 -20.96 -9.58 -1.72
C LEU A 98 -22.28 -9.85 -0.97
N GLN A 99 -22.54 -9.16 0.14
CA GLN A 99 -23.84 -9.22 0.84
C GLN A 99 -25.00 -8.69 -0.01
N LYS A 100 -24.77 -7.64 -0.81
CA LYS A 100 -25.77 -7.10 -1.74
C LYS A 100 -25.84 -7.88 -3.05
N ARG A 101 -24.75 -8.57 -3.41
CA ARG A 101 -24.57 -9.31 -4.66
C ARG A 101 -23.95 -10.68 -4.40
N PRO A 102 -24.74 -11.62 -3.85
CA PRO A 102 -24.29 -12.99 -3.60
C PRO A 102 -24.11 -13.79 -4.90
N ASP A 103 -24.67 -13.31 -6.02
CA ASP A 103 -24.50 -13.83 -7.38
C ASP A 103 -23.03 -13.83 -7.83
N LEU A 104 -22.22 -12.94 -7.28
CA LEU A 104 -20.80 -12.85 -7.59
C LEU A 104 -20.00 -13.79 -6.68
N THR A 105 -20.06 -15.09 -6.99
CA THR A 105 -19.32 -16.14 -6.28
C THR A 105 -17.84 -16.09 -6.64
N GLY A 106 -16.96 -15.81 -5.67
CA GLY A 106 -15.51 -15.91 -5.85
C GLY A 106 -14.67 -14.87 -5.11
N SER A 107 -13.36 -14.88 -5.37
CA SER A 107 -12.47 -13.85 -4.85
C SER A 107 -12.68 -12.53 -5.62
N LEU A 108 -13.41 -11.60 -5.01
CA LEU A 108 -13.66 -10.30 -5.61
C LEU A 108 -12.39 -9.45 -5.59
N ASN A 109 -11.80 -9.18 -6.75
CA ASN A 109 -10.71 -8.21 -6.88
C ASN A 109 -11.29 -6.85 -7.25
N LEU A 110 -10.79 -5.80 -6.60
CA LEU A 110 -11.21 -4.43 -6.84
C LEU A 110 -10.03 -3.61 -7.35
N ALA A 111 -10.31 -2.73 -8.30
CA ALA A 111 -9.38 -1.71 -8.78
C ALA A 111 -9.93 -0.31 -8.51
N TYR A 112 -9.03 0.62 -8.21
CA TYR A 112 -9.30 2.05 -8.06
C TYR A 112 -8.27 2.82 -8.89
N ASN A 113 -8.73 3.76 -9.72
CA ASN A 113 -7.88 4.51 -10.66
C ASN A 113 -6.98 3.60 -11.51
N GLY A 114 -7.53 2.48 -11.99
CA GLY A 114 -6.81 1.48 -12.79
C GLY A 114 -5.83 0.60 -12.01
N LYS A 115 -5.65 0.80 -10.69
CA LYS A 115 -4.72 0.02 -9.86
C LYS A 115 -5.46 -0.99 -8.99
N PRO A 116 -5.00 -2.25 -8.90
CA PRO A 116 -5.58 -3.23 -7.99
C PRO A 116 -5.35 -2.82 -6.53
N VAL A 117 -6.39 -2.91 -5.70
CA VAL A 117 -6.32 -2.55 -4.28
C VAL A 117 -6.35 -3.79 -3.38
N GLN A 118 -5.61 -3.74 -2.27
CA GLN A 118 -5.54 -4.86 -1.33
C GLN A 118 -6.59 -4.75 -0.22
N ARG A 119 -7.02 -5.89 0.33
CA ARG A 119 -8.11 -5.93 1.32
C ARG A 119 -7.82 -5.19 2.63
N HIS A 120 -6.57 -5.11 3.04
CA HIS A 120 -6.18 -4.48 4.31
C HIS A 120 -6.07 -2.96 4.21
N GLN A 121 -5.92 -2.40 3.01
CA GLN A 121 -5.77 -0.96 2.82
C GLN A 121 -7.07 -0.24 3.20
N SER A 122 -6.94 0.91 3.86
CA SER A 122 -8.08 1.79 4.17
C SER A 122 -8.44 2.70 2.99
N LEU A 123 -9.68 3.20 2.98
CA LEU A 123 -10.12 4.18 1.99
C LEU A 123 -9.32 5.50 2.09
N GLY A 124 -8.88 5.85 3.30
CA GLY A 124 -8.05 7.01 3.59
C GLY A 124 -6.64 6.88 3.02
N GLU A 125 -5.99 5.72 3.23
CA GLU A 125 -4.66 5.42 2.65
C GLU A 125 -4.67 5.49 1.13
N LEU A 126 -5.77 5.05 0.50
CA LEU A 126 -5.96 5.09 -0.94
C LEU A 126 -6.32 6.47 -1.49
N GLY A 127 -6.48 7.50 -0.64
CA GLY A 127 -6.88 8.83 -1.06
C GLY A 127 -8.27 8.86 -1.74
N VAL A 128 -9.18 8.00 -1.29
CA VAL A 128 -10.50 7.84 -1.91
C VAL A 128 -11.36 9.06 -1.62
N LYS A 129 -11.81 9.72 -2.68
CA LYS A 129 -12.66 10.91 -2.60
C LYS A 129 -14.14 10.54 -2.64
N ASN A 130 -14.99 11.47 -2.20
CA ASN A 130 -16.43 11.32 -2.30
C ASN A 130 -16.84 11.19 -3.77
N GLY A 131 -17.70 10.23 -4.09
CA GLY A 131 -18.11 9.91 -5.46
C GLY A 131 -17.15 8.98 -6.21
N ALA A 132 -16.09 8.47 -5.56
CA ALA A 132 -15.15 7.54 -6.19
C ALA A 132 -15.83 6.25 -6.68
N THR A 133 -15.27 5.67 -7.74
CA THR A 133 -15.74 4.41 -8.32
C THR A 133 -14.64 3.34 -8.24
N PHE A 134 -14.99 2.18 -7.68
CA PHE A 134 -14.20 0.97 -7.74
C PHE A 134 -14.74 0.06 -8.82
N ILE A 135 -13.89 -0.71 -9.48
CA ILE A 135 -14.28 -1.64 -10.54
C ILE A 135 -13.88 -3.06 -10.13
N THR A 136 -14.80 -4.00 -10.25
CA THR A 136 -14.50 -5.42 -10.01
C THR A 136 -13.80 -6.02 -11.24
N PHE A 137 -12.81 -6.87 -11.03
CA PHE A 137 -12.14 -7.57 -12.14
C PHE A 137 -11.82 -9.02 -11.77
N LEU A 138 -11.69 -9.85 -12.80
CA LEU A 138 -11.21 -11.22 -12.70
C LEU A 138 -9.74 -11.28 -13.08
N ARG A 139 -8.96 -12.07 -12.35
CA ARG A 139 -7.59 -12.40 -12.76
C ARG A 139 -7.65 -13.60 -13.69
N CYS A 140 -7.10 -13.47 -14.89
CA CYS A 140 -6.87 -14.62 -15.74
C CYS A 140 -5.76 -15.47 -15.10
N LEU A 141 -6.05 -16.73 -14.81
CA LEU A 141 -5.03 -17.72 -14.46
C LEU A 141 -4.44 -18.23 -15.78
N GLY A 142 -3.34 -17.63 -16.23
CA GLY A 142 -2.62 -18.06 -17.44
C GLY A 142 -1.67 -19.23 -17.14
N GLY A 143 -1.45 -20.09 -18.13
CA GLY A 143 -0.46 -21.17 -18.15
C GLY A 143 0.50 -21.01 -19.33
#